data_AF-A0A7W7KPN9-F1
#
_entry.id   AF-A0A7W7KPN9-F1
#
_cell.length_a   1.000
_cell.length_b   1.000
_cell.length_c   1.000
_cell.angle_alpha   90.00
_cell.angle_beta   90.00
_cell.angle_gamma   90.00
#
_symmetry.space_group_name_H-M   'P 1'
#
loop_
_entity.id
_entity.type
_entity.pdbx_description
1 polymer ?
#
loop_
_entity_poly.entity_id
_entity_poly.type
_entity_poly.pdbx_seq_one_letter_code
_entity_poly.pdbx_strand_id
1 'polypeptide(L)'
;MSQPFEARIAQAQQLQQSGQREAAVAAFRELHGERPDDLPVRLSLAIALGELDQNNDEALDHLLHIQQAVPDNAAVNSLLGRLLVRLRRYDEAHPYLHLAVQLDAEDFEVRNTLATLALFQGHLEEAYHWLASLSTYEKRADTADLLAQLEMLQGLRQAEASSFFGKARVFARSSHAANAGGPPGAKAIMENNPSQRDDLLAVTGWQRIEAGTLNLQALFDPKDLVQKIAPLFFESGSGIIYAAPYEHVPYMRMGYFYYQGFLQYAGRHAPVLIRRAAVPTSPDVLEVWAEHNLREQLGLVDGNDVLCYLRSPDAAPEESAWRDCKLDVHENFFSQSQVFGANKELYQGHEGWDLPGARPTLMRMDRYALEKWLSPTDRVLDIGCNIGCFGIEVAQQVGSYLGFDNNDSLIRIADRLAQHHGVQNCEFRTCTYEDLRASDPGLFDVIFSFAVHVWIGKPMPDYVVDLKNLLKPGGIVVIESNDLKMNDTKFFANVRHFYEQGFFLLYQGQLLDDGVHHRGFCVFKRLD
;
A
#
# COMPACT_ATOMS: atom_id res chain seq x y z
N MET A 1 42.06 -19.96 -47.96
CA MET A 1 42.66 -20.28 -46.64
C MET A 1 41.55 -20.11 -45.63
N SER A 2 41.27 -21.13 -44.82
CA SER A 2 40.30 -21.01 -43.73
C SER A 2 40.71 -19.86 -42.81
N GLN A 3 39.74 -19.09 -42.31
CA GLN A 3 40.03 -18.05 -41.33
C GLN A 3 40.65 -18.68 -40.07
N PRO A 4 41.60 -18.01 -39.40
CA PRO A 4 42.18 -18.49 -38.15
C PRO A 4 41.09 -18.78 -37.10
N PHE A 5 41.29 -19.82 -36.29
CA PHE A 5 40.33 -20.25 -35.26
C PHE A 5 39.91 -19.11 -34.32
N GLU A 6 40.87 -18.30 -33.88
CA GLU A 6 40.62 -17.13 -33.02
C GLU A 6 39.79 -16.04 -33.72
N ALA A 7 39.99 -15.83 -35.02
CA ALA A 7 39.21 -14.88 -35.80
C ALA A 7 37.74 -15.34 -35.93
N ARG A 8 37.52 -16.65 -36.03
CA ARG A 8 36.17 -17.25 -36.07
C ARG A 8 35.47 -17.21 -34.70
N ILE A 9 36.20 -17.34 -33.59
CA ILE A 9 35.66 -17.08 -32.24
C ILE A 9 35.18 -15.63 -32.14
N ALA A 10 36.03 -14.67 -32.51
CA ALA A 10 35.67 -13.25 -32.45
C ALA A 10 34.45 -12.93 -33.34
N GLN A 11 34.37 -13.55 -34.52
CA GLN A 11 33.20 -13.45 -35.40
C GLN A 11 31.93 -14.02 -34.74
N ALA A 12 32.01 -15.21 -34.11
CA ALA A 12 30.88 -15.81 -33.42
C ALA A 12 30.40 -14.95 -32.24
N GLN A 13 31.32 -14.36 -31.47
CA GLN A 13 31.00 -13.40 -30.41
C GLN A 13 30.35 -12.13 -30.96
N GLN A 14 30.81 -11.63 -32.11
CA GLN A 14 30.20 -10.47 -32.77
C GLN A 14 28.78 -10.78 -33.25
N LEU A 15 28.53 -11.98 -33.79
CA LEU A 15 27.19 -12.43 -34.15
C LEU A 15 26.26 -12.39 -32.93
N GLN A 16 26.72 -12.92 -31.80
CA GLN A 16 25.99 -12.90 -30.53
C GLN A 16 25.67 -11.47 -30.06
N GLN A 17 26.68 -10.59 -30.01
CA GLN A 17 26.52 -9.19 -29.61
C GLN A 17 25.59 -8.40 -30.56
N SER A 18 25.55 -8.77 -31.85
CA SER A 18 24.66 -8.16 -32.84
C SER A 18 23.23 -8.72 -32.82
N GLY A 19 22.91 -9.62 -31.89
CA GLY A 19 21.59 -10.24 -31.75
C GLY A 19 21.28 -11.34 -32.77
N GLN A 20 22.26 -11.76 -33.57
CA GLN A 20 22.13 -12.87 -34.52
C GLN A 20 22.33 -14.22 -33.80
N ARG A 21 21.45 -14.52 -32.85
CA ARG A 21 21.60 -15.60 -31.86
C ARG A 21 21.72 -16.99 -32.50
N GLU A 22 20.89 -17.30 -33.49
CA GLU A 22 20.94 -18.59 -34.20
C GLU A 22 22.24 -18.77 -34.98
N ALA A 23 22.72 -17.70 -35.62
CA ALA A 23 23.98 -17.70 -36.36
C ALA A 23 25.18 -17.85 -35.41
N ALA A 24 25.12 -17.21 -34.23
CA ALA A 24 26.13 -17.37 -33.19
C ALA A 24 26.20 -18.82 -32.69
N VAL A 25 25.06 -19.44 -32.38
CA VAL A 25 25.00 -20.86 -31.98
C VAL A 25 25.57 -21.76 -33.07
N ALA A 26 25.21 -21.55 -34.34
CA ALA A 26 25.75 -22.34 -35.45
C ALA A 26 27.29 -22.22 -35.56
N ALA A 27 27.82 -21.00 -35.44
CA ALA A 27 29.26 -20.75 -35.48
C ALA A 27 29.98 -21.39 -34.28
N PHE A 28 29.42 -21.29 -33.07
CA PHE A 28 30.01 -21.91 -31.88
C PHE A 28 29.94 -23.44 -31.91
N ARG A 29 28.88 -24.05 -32.49
CA ARG A 29 28.82 -25.51 -32.70
C ARG A 29 29.90 -26.00 -33.66
N GLU A 30 30.17 -25.27 -34.73
CA GLU A 30 31.26 -25.60 -35.67
C GLU A 30 32.62 -25.55 -34.97
N LEU A 31 32.88 -24.47 -34.21
CA LEU A 31 34.11 -24.31 -33.43
C LEU A 31 34.26 -25.42 -32.37
N HIS A 32 33.17 -25.80 -31.70
CA HIS A 32 33.15 -26.88 -30.75
C HIS A 32 33.45 -28.25 -31.40
N GLY A 33 32.94 -28.48 -32.62
CA GLY A 33 33.23 -29.69 -33.39
C GLY A 33 34.71 -29.83 -33.77
N GLU A 34 35.40 -28.72 -34.02
CA GLU A 34 36.85 -28.69 -34.30
C GLU A 34 37.69 -28.91 -33.04
N ARG A 35 37.25 -28.36 -31.90
CA ARG A 35 37.92 -28.51 -30.60
C ARG A 35 36.94 -28.88 -29.50
N PRO A 36 36.62 -30.17 -29.36
CA PRO A 36 35.62 -30.62 -28.38
C PRO A 36 36.02 -30.30 -26.93
N ASP A 37 37.32 -30.32 -26.59
CA ASP A 37 37.75 -30.12 -25.19
C ASP A 37 38.06 -28.65 -24.84
N ASP A 38 37.78 -27.71 -25.76
CA ASP A 38 38.00 -26.28 -25.54
C ASP A 38 36.89 -25.68 -24.65
N LEU A 39 37.20 -25.53 -23.36
CA LEU A 39 36.25 -25.04 -22.34
C LEU A 39 35.71 -23.63 -22.65
N PRO A 40 36.52 -22.62 -23.04
CA PRO A 40 36.01 -21.33 -23.50
C PRO A 40 34.97 -21.40 -24.62
N VAL A 41 35.20 -22.26 -25.63
CA VAL A 41 34.26 -22.47 -26.74
C VAL A 41 32.97 -23.14 -26.25
N ARG A 42 33.07 -24.16 -25.39
CA ARG A 42 31.88 -24.77 -24.74
C ARG A 42 31.07 -23.75 -23.95
N LEU A 43 31.74 -22.85 -23.21
CA LEU A 43 31.07 -21.83 -22.41
C LEU A 43 30.32 -20.83 -23.30
N SER A 44 30.97 -20.35 -24.36
CA SER A 44 30.34 -19.43 -25.32
C SER A 44 29.16 -20.09 -26.04
N LEU A 45 29.28 -21.37 -26.42
CA LEU A 45 28.18 -22.15 -26.98
C LEU A 45 27.02 -22.27 -25.98
N ALA A 46 27.30 -22.64 -24.73
CA ALA A 46 26.27 -22.78 -23.70
C ALA A 46 25.51 -21.47 -23.42
N ILE A 47 26.23 -20.33 -23.36
CA ILE A 47 25.61 -19.01 -23.20
C ILE A 47 24.71 -18.70 -24.40
N ALA A 48 25.22 -18.88 -25.63
CA ALA A 48 24.46 -18.61 -26.84
C ALA A 48 23.21 -19.51 -26.97
N LEU A 49 23.30 -20.78 -26.57
CA LEU A 49 22.14 -21.69 -26.47
C LEU A 49 21.13 -21.19 -25.43
N GLY A 50 21.62 -20.77 -24.26
CA GLY A 50 20.78 -20.23 -23.19
C GLY A 50 20.01 -18.97 -23.60
N GLU A 51 20.58 -18.11 -24.44
CA GLU A 51 19.94 -16.88 -24.96
C GLU A 51 18.84 -17.14 -26.01
N LEU A 52 18.87 -18.30 -26.66
CA LEU A 52 17.80 -18.73 -27.59
C LEU A 52 16.61 -19.37 -26.86
N ASP A 53 16.79 -19.74 -25.59
CA ASP A 53 15.84 -20.55 -24.80
C ASP A 53 15.41 -21.83 -25.53
N GLN A 54 16.28 -22.33 -26.40
CA GLN A 54 16.14 -23.56 -27.18
C GLN A 54 17.33 -24.46 -26.87
N ASN A 55 17.10 -25.78 -26.94
CA ASN A 55 18.15 -26.77 -26.67
C ASN A 55 18.75 -26.64 -25.25
N ASN A 56 17.92 -26.36 -24.25
CA ASN A 56 18.37 -26.21 -22.86
C ASN A 56 19.12 -27.44 -22.32
N ASP A 57 18.81 -28.65 -22.80
CA ASP A 57 19.55 -29.87 -22.45
C ASP A 57 21.01 -29.84 -22.97
N GLU A 58 21.23 -29.35 -24.19
CA GLU A 58 22.58 -29.22 -24.77
C GLU A 58 23.39 -28.15 -24.01
N ALA A 59 22.75 -27.03 -23.67
CA ALA A 59 23.38 -26.00 -22.85
C ALA A 59 23.78 -26.57 -21.47
N LEU A 60 22.91 -27.37 -20.86
CA LEU A 60 23.17 -28.01 -19.57
C LEU A 60 24.36 -28.97 -19.65
N ASP A 61 24.42 -29.81 -20.69
CA ASP A 61 25.53 -30.74 -20.91
C ASP A 61 26.88 -30.03 -21.05
N HIS A 62 26.93 -28.94 -21.83
CA HIS A 62 28.15 -28.14 -21.96
C HIS A 62 28.58 -27.53 -20.63
N LEU A 63 27.65 -26.96 -19.86
CA LEU A 63 27.96 -26.35 -18.57
C LEU A 63 28.39 -27.38 -17.53
N LEU A 64 27.76 -28.55 -17.46
CA LEU A 64 28.14 -29.63 -16.55
C LEU A 64 29.55 -30.14 -16.87
N HIS A 65 29.93 -30.25 -18.14
CA HIS A 65 31.28 -30.64 -18.53
C HIS A 65 32.33 -29.61 -18.05
N ILE A 66 32.04 -28.31 -18.18
CA ILE A 66 32.92 -27.26 -17.69
C ILE A 66 33.00 -27.30 -16.16
N GLN A 67 31.88 -27.51 -15.47
CA GLN A 67 31.83 -27.58 -14.01
C GLN A 67 32.61 -28.77 -13.46
N GLN A 68 32.62 -29.92 -14.14
CA GLN A 68 33.46 -31.06 -13.77
C GLN A 68 34.96 -30.76 -13.91
N ALA A 69 35.35 -30.00 -14.95
CA ALA A 69 36.74 -29.63 -15.19
C ALA A 69 37.21 -28.49 -14.27
N VAL A 70 36.33 -27.53 -13.97
CA VAL A 70 36.62 -26.35 -13.15
C VAL A 70 35.45 -26.08 -12.19
N PRO A 71 35.38 -26.80 -11.04
CA PRO A 71 34.27 -26.68 -10.10
C PRO A 71 34.14 -25.29 -9.49
N ASP A 72 35.25 -24.60 -9.24
CA ASP A 72 35.31 -23.30 -8.56
C ASP A 72 35.20 -22.12 -9.54
N ASN A 73 34.34 -22.23 -10.55
CA ASN A 73 34.06 -21.16 -11.50
C ASN A 73 32.70 -20.51 -11.19
N ALA A 74 32.72 -19.30 -10.62
CA ALA A 74 31.49 -18.59 -10.24
C ALA A 74 30.50 -18.43 -11.40
N ALA A 75 30.99 -17.98 -12.57
CA ALA A 75 30.16 -17.74 -13.74
C ALA A 75 29.48 -19.01 -14.27
N VAL A 76 30.18 -20.14 -14.28
CA VAL A 76 29.62 -21.43 -14.73
C VAL A 76 28.56 -21.93 -13.75
N ASN A 77 28.82 -21.87 -12.44
CA ASN A 77 27.84 -22.26 -11.42
C ASN A 77 26.60 -21.35 -11.43
N SER A 78 26.80 -20.04 -11.66
CA SER A 78 25.77 -19.02 -11.83
C SER A 78 24.86 -19.35 -13.04
N LEU A 79 25.47 -19.68 -14.19
CA LEU A 79 24.74 -20.09 -15.40
C LEU A 79 24.00 -21.44 -15.23
N LEU A 80 24.64 -22.44 -14.61
CA LEU A 80 24.04 -23.74 -14.31
C LEU A 80 22.80 -23.60 -13.44
N GLY A 81 22.94 -22.90 -12.32
CA GLY A 81 21.84 -22.67 -11.38
C GLY A 81 20.64 -22.02 -12.05
N ARG A 82 20.85 -20.92 -12.79
CA ARG A 82 19.75 -20.24 -13.50
C ARG A 82 19.14 -21.08 -14.62
N LEU A 83 19.93 -21.86 -15.35
CA LEU A 83 19.42 -22.77 -16.38
C LEU A 83 18.54 -23.86 -15.76
N LEU A 84 19.00 -24.47 -14.66
CA LEU A 84 18.23 -25.49 -13.93
C LEU A 84 16.92 -24.91 -13.37
N VAL A 85 16.92 -23.67 -12.88
CA VAL A 85 15.69 -22.97 -12.49
C VAL A 85 14.72 -22.80 -13.66
N ARG A 86 15.18 -22.39 -14.85
CA ARG A 86 14.33 -22.32 -16.07
C ARG A 86 13.77 -23.68 -16.46
N LEU A 87 14.57 -24.73 -16.31
CA LEU A 87 14.17 -26.12 -16.50
C LEU A 87 13.28 -26.68 -15.37
N ARG A 88 12.96 -25.86 -14.35
CA ARG A 88 12.17 -26.23 -13.16
C ARG A 88 12.80 -27.35 -12.32
N ARG A 89 14.12 -27.54 -12.45
CA ARG A 89 14.93 -28.48 -11.67
C ARG A 89 15.50 -27.76 -10.45
N TYR A 90 14.59 -27.29 -9.60
CA TYR A 90 14.87 -26.38 -8.50
C TYR A 90 15.83 -26.95 -7.44
N ASP A 91 15.68 -28.22 -7.08
CA ASP A 91 16.53 -28.88 -6.08
C ASP A 91 17.96 -29.03 -6.59
N GLU A 92 18.14 -29.29 -7.89
CA GLU A 92 19.45 -29.37 -8.52
C GLU A 92 20.10 -27.99 -8.70
N ALA A 93 19.32 -26.94 -8.86
CA ALA A 93 19.83 -25.58 -9.01
C ALA A 93 20.50 -25.04 -7.74
N HIS A 94 19.93 -25.33 -6.56
CA HIS A 94 20.38 -24.80 -5.27
C HIS A 94 21.89 -24.92 -5.02
N PRO A 95 22.52 -26.12 -5.08
CA PRO A 95 23.94 -26.25 -4.79
C PRO A 95 24.83 -25.41 -5.71
N TYR A 96 24.47 -25.29 -6.99
CA TYR A 96 25.22 -24.46 -7.94
C TYR A 96 25.05 -22.95 -7.65
N LEU A 97 23.84 -22.50 -7.31
CA LEU A 97 23.59 -21.11 -6.96
C LEU A 97 24.33 -20.71 -5.66
N HIS A 98 24.32 -21.57 -4.64
CA HIS A 98 25.08 -21.32 -3.40
C HIS A 98 26.59 -21.30 -3.62
N LEU A 99 27.13 -22.20 -4.44
CA LEU A 99 28.55 -22.18 -4.78
C LEU A 99 28.90 -20.92 -5.58
N ALA A 100 28.05 -20.50 -6.51
CA ALA A 100 28.27 -19.28 -7.28
C ALA A 100 28.39 -18.03 -6.38
N VAL A 101 27.48 -17.85 -5.42
CA VAL A 101 27.53 -16.70 -4.48
C VAL A 101 28.67 -16.81 -3.46
N GLN A 102 29.13 -18.02 -3.12
CA GLN A 102 30.32 -18.21 -2.30
C GLN A 102 31.60 -17.78 -3.03
N LEU A 103 31.68 -18.04 -4.33
CA LEU A 103 32.84 -17.71 -5.18
C LEU A 103 32.83 -16.25 -5.64
N ASP A 104 31.64 -15.71 -5.91
CA ASP A 104 31.41 -14.30 -6.23
C ASP A 104 30.28 -13.75 -5.35
N ALA A 105 30.69 -13.15 -4.23
CA ALA A 105 29.76 -12.59 -3.27
C ALA A 105 29.03 -11.34 -3.78
N GLU A 106 29.35 -10.78 -4.94
CA GLU A 106 28.67 -9.59 -5.47
C GLU A 106 27.71 -9.91 -6.63
N ASP A 107 27.57 -11.18 -7.04
CA ASP A 107 26.66 -11.60 -8.11
C ASP A 107 25.18 -11.36 -7.72
N PHE A 108 24.66 -10.22 -8.18
CA PHE A 108 23.28 -9.79 -7.97
C PHE A 108 22.26 -10.78 -8.57
N GLU A 109 22.55 -11.31 -9.76
CA GLU A 109 21.61 -12.20 -10.47
C GLU A 109 21.42 -13.52 -9.73
N VAL A 110 22.50 -14.07 -9.16
CA VAL A 110 22.43 -15.29 -8.34
C VAL A 110 21.61 -15.05 -7.08
N ARG A 111 21.86 -13.95 -6.35
CA ARG A 111 21.09 -13.58 -5.16
C ARG A 111 19.61 -13.37 -5.46
N ASN A 112 19.30 -12.67 -6.56
CA ASN A 112 17.93 -12.47 -7.00
C ASN A 112 17.25 -13.80 -7.35
N THR A 113 17.98 -14.72 -8.00
CA THR A 113 17.49 -16.07 -8.30
C THR A 113 17.23 -16.87 -7.02
N LEU A 114 18.15 -16.84 -6.04
CA LEU A 114 17.98 -17.51 -4.74
C LEU A 114 16.79 -16.93 -3.95
N ALA A 115 16.64 -15.59 -3.92
CA ALA A 115 15.50 -14.93 -3.29
C ALA A 115 14.16 -15.35 -3.93
N THR A 116 14.10 -15.32 -5.27
CA THR A 116 12.92 -15.74 -6.04
C THR A 116 12.57 -17.20 -5.77
N LEU A 117 13.59 -18.06 -5.77
CA LEU A 117 13.41 -19.50 -5.58
C LEU A 117 12.95 -19.83 -4.17
N ALA A 118 13.54 -19.20 -3.16
CA ALA A 118 13.15 -19.36 -1.76
C ALA A 118 11.70 -18.90 -1.52
N LEU A 119 11.30 -17.75 -2.08
CA LEU A 119 9.89 -17.31 -2.04
C LEU A 119 8.97 -18.31 -2.73
N PHE A 120 9.32 -18.72 -3.96
CA PHE A 120 8.55 -19.69 -4.75
C PHE A 120 8.36 -21.01 -4.03
N GLN A 121 9.33 -21.46 -3.24
CA GLN A 121 9.26 -22.70 -2.46
C GLN A 121 8.62 -22.50 -1.07
N GLY A 122 8.47 -21.27 -0.60
CA GLY A 122 7.94 -20.95 0.73
C GLY A 122 9.00 -20.99 1.84
N HIS A 123 10.29 -20.99 1.51
CA HIS A 123 11.39 -20.91 2.47
C HIS A 123 11.59 -19.45 2.92
N LEU A 124 10.69 -18.96 3.78
CA LEU A 124 10.60 -17.53 4.12
C LEU A 124 11.85 -16.96 4.81
N GLU A 125 12.53 -17.73 5.65
CA GLU A 125 13.78 -17.31 6.31
C GLU A 125 14.91 -17.11 5.30
N GLU A 126 15.04 -18.02 4.34
CA GLU A 126 16.02 -17.92 3.26
C GLU A 126 15.67 -16.78 2.30
N ALA A 127 14.38 -16.63 1.97
CA ALA A 127 13.89 -15.50 1.16
C ALA A 127 14.24 -14.16 1.81
N TYR A 128 13.98 -14.02 3.12
CA TYR A 128 14.36 -12.84 3.90
C TYR A 128 15.86 -12.57 3.80
N HIS A 129 16.69 -13.60 4.03
CA HIS A 129 18.15 -13.47 3.96
C HIS A 129 18.61 -12.91 2.60
N TRP A 130 18.16 -13.50 1.48
CA TRP A 130 18.59 -13.09 0.16
C TRP A 130 18.02 -11.72 -0.25
N LEU A 131 16.76 -11.42 0.05
CA LEU A 131 16.16 -10.10 -0.21
C LEU A 131 16.85 -8.99 0.58
N ALA A 132 17.12 -9.22 1.87
CA ALA A 132 17.88 -8.30 2.69
C ALA A 132 19.29 -8.07 2.11
N SER A 133 19.95 -9.13 1.63
CA SER A 133 21.25 -9.01 0.95
C SER A 133 21.18 -8.17 -0.32
N LEU A 134 20.12 -8.26 -1.12
CA LEU A 134 19.98 -7.46 -2.35
C LEU A 134 19.86 -5.97 -2.02
N SER A 135 19.11 -5.63 -0.97
CA SER A 135 18.87 -4.26 -0.54
C SER A 135 20.15 -3.49 -0.15
N THR A 136 21.26 -4.19 0.17
CA THR A 136 22.54 -3.57 0.49
C THR A 136 23.34 -3.15 -0.74
N TYR A 137 23.14 -3.80 -1.89
CA TYR A 137 23.89 -3.53 -3.13
C TYR A 137 23.08 -2.71 -4.14
N GLU A 138 21.78 -3.00 -4.30
CA GLU A 138 20.89 -2.27 -5.19
C GLU A 138 19.50 -2.12 -4.56
N LYS A 139 19.10 -0.88 -4.28
CA LYS A 139 17.77 -0.59 -3.73
C LYS A 139 16.73 -0.57 -4.86
N ARG A 140 16.09 -1.71 -5.11
CA ARG A 140 14.89 -1.78 -5.95
C ARG A 140 13.62 -1.74 -5.09
N ALA A 141 12.61 -1.01 -5.57
CA ALA A 141 11.39 -0.77 -4.80
C ALA A 141 10.57 -2.05 -4.56
N ASP A 142 10.51 -2.94 -5.55
CA ASP A 142 9.85 -4.25 -5.46
C ASP A 142 10.47 -5.17 -4.38
N THR A 143 11.80 -5.17 -4.29
CA THR A 143 12.56 -5.92 -3.28
C THR A 143 12.26 -5.38 -1.88
N ALA A 144 12.19 -4.06 -1.72
CA ALA A 144 11.87 -3.42 -0.45
C ALA A 144 10.43 -3.72 0.02
N ASP A 145 9.47 -3.74 -0.91
CA ASP A 145 8.07 -4.06 -0.60
C ASP A 145 7.92 -5.55 -0.15
N LEU A 146 8.56 -6.48 -0.87
CA LEU A 146 8.58 -7.90 -0.48
C LEU A 146 9.24 -8.11 0.89
N LEU A 147 10.37 -7.44 1.13
CA LEU A 147 11.08 -7.52 2.40
C LEU A 147 10.21 -7.02 3.56
N ALA A 148 9.53 -5.88 3.39
CA ALA A 148 8.62 -5.33 4.39
C ALA A 148 7.47 -6.29 4.72
N GLN A 149 6.88 -6.94 3.71
CA GLN A 149 5.82 -7.93 3.91
C GLN A 149 6.31 -9.15 4.68
N LEU A 150 7.51 -9.67 4.37
CA LEU A 150 8.10 -10.80 5.08
C LEU A 150 8.45 -10.43 6.53
N GLU A 151 9.03 -9.26 6.75
CA GLU A 151 9.35 -8.78 8.09
C GLU A 151 8.09 -8.63 8.95
N MET A 152 7.00 -8.09 8.39
CA MET A 152 5.72 -7.99 9.09
C MET A 152 5.11 -9.37 9.36
N LEU A 153 5.16 -10.29 8.38
CA LEU A 153 4.67 -11.65 8.54
C LEU A 153 5.43 -12.43 9.64
N GLN A 154 6.73 -12.20 9.75
CA GLN A 154 7.61 -12.83 10.75
C GLN A 154 7.65 -12.08 12.09
N GLY A 155 6.93 -10.95 12.22
CA GLY A 155 6.93 -10.11 13.42
C GLY A 155 8.25 -9.37 13.68
N LEU A 156 9.13 -9.27 12.67
CA LEU A 156 10.38 -8.52 12.71
C LEU A 156 10.16 -7.00 12.53
N ARG A 157 9.07 -6.62 11.87
CA ARG A 157 8.63 -5.23 11.66
C ARG A 157 7.19 -5.07 12.12
N GLN A 158 6.89 -3.99 12.83
CA GLN A 158 5.50 -3.63 13.15
C GLN A 158 4.82 -3.03 11.92
N ALA A 159 3.54 -3.38 11.73
CA ALA A 159 2.69 -2.74 10.74
C ALA A 159 2.54 -1.24 11.06
N GLU A 160 2.50 -0.40 10.03
CA GLU A 160 2.33 1.06 10.20
C GLU A 160 0.89 1.40 10.61
N ALA A 161 -0.06 0.50 10.30
CA ALA A 161 -1.45 0.59 10.69
C ALA A 161 -2.02 -0.77 11.10
N SER A 162 -3.08 -0.73 11.90
CA SER A 162 -3.92 -1.88 12.24
C SER A 162 -4.83 -2.32 11.09
N SER A 163 -5.12 -1.39 10.18
CA SER A 163 -6.13 -1.56 9.14
C SER A 163 -5.89 -0.67 7.92
N PHE A 164 -6.48 -1.08 6.80
CA PHE A 164 -6.38 -0.44 5.51
C PHE A 164 -7.75 -0.33 4.86
N PHE A 165 -8.04 0.84 4.28
CA PHE A 165 -9.23 1.07 3.46
C PHE A 165 -8.84 1.42 2.03
N GLY A 166 -9.49 0.80 1.05
CA GLY A 166 -9.23 1.11 -0.36
C GLY A 166 -10.40 0.77 -1.26
N LYS A 167 -10.52 1.46 -2.40
CA LYS A 167 -11.50 1.11 -3.44
C LYS A 167 -10.97 0.03 -4.37
N ALA A 168 -11.84 -0.87 -4.79
CA ALA A 168 -11.54 -1.78 -5.88
C ALA A 168 -12.75 -1.96 -6.81
N ARG A 169 -12.50 -2.30 -8.07
CA ARG A 169 -13.54 -2.53 -9.07
C ARG A 169 -13.78 -4.01 -9.29
N VAL A 170 -15.02 -4.44 -9.16
CA VAL A 170 -15.46 -5.82 -9.43
C VAL A 170 -15.37 -6.11 -10.92
N PHE A 171 -14.80 -7.26 -11.25
CA PHE A 171 -14.87 -7.81 -12.60
C PHE A 171 -14.85 -9.34 -12.56
N ALA A 172 -15.42 -9.97 -13.59
CA ALA A 172 -15.24 -11.39 -13.82
C ALA A 172 -13.95 -11.64 -14.61
N ARG A 173 -13.05 -12.48 -14.08
CA ARG A 173 -12.23 -13.32 -14.96
C ARG A 173 -13.16 -14.42 -15.45
N SER A 174 -13.56 -14.39 -16.72
CA SER A 174 -14.41 -15.45 -17.25
C SER A 174 -13.71 -16.81 -17.04
N SER A 175 -14.36 -17.71 -16.29
CA SER A 175 -13.99 -19.13 -16.27
C SER A 175 -14.37 -19.83 -17.59
N HIS A 176 -14.84 -19.09 -18.60
CA HIS A 176 -15.23 -19.56 -19.92
C HIS A 176 -14.64 -18.65 -21.00
N ALA A 177 -13.48 -19.04 -21.52
CA ALA A 177 -13.29 -19.37 -22.94
C ALA A 177 -11.79 -19.53 -23.18
N ALA A 178 -11.43 -20.56 -23.93
CA ALA A 178 -10.10 -20.76 -24.52
C ALA A 178 -9.60 -19.58 -25.42
N ASN A 179 -10.26 -18.42 -25.38
CA ASN A 179 -10.04 -17.23 -26.21
C ASN A 179 -9.85 -15.91 -25.42
N ALA A 180 -9.79 -15.92 -24.06
CA ALA A 180 -9.58 -14.68 -23.28
C ALA A 180 -8.09 -14.37 -22.94
N GLY A 181 -7.15 -15.22 -23.35
CA GLY A 181 -5.70 -14.96 -23.29
C GLY A 181 -5.03 -14.95 -21.90
N GLY A 182 -5.79 -14.84 -20.80
CA GLY A 182 -5.25 -14.74 -19.43
C GLY A 182 -5.37 -16.03 -18.58
N PRO A 183 -4.60 -16.14 -17.48
CA PRO A 183 -4.61 -17.31 -16.60
C PRO A 183 -5.99 -17.57 -15.97
N PRO A 184 -6.30 -18.84 -15.60
CA PRO A 184 -7.56 -19.20 -14.96
C PRO A 184 -7.81 -18.40 -13.67
N GLY A 185 -9.09 -18.16 -13.36
CA GLY A 185 -9.50 -17.53 -12.10
C GLY A 185 -9.40 -18.47 -10.91
N ALA A 186 -9.46 -17.91 -9.70
CA ALA A 186 -9.29 -18.64 -8.43
C ALA A 186 -10.22 -19.86 -8.27
N LYS A 187 -11.45 -19.84 -8.80
CA LYS A 187 -12.32 -21.02 -8.84
C LYS A 187 -11.67 -22.22 -9.54
N ALA A 188 -11.20 -22.03 -10.78
CA ALA A 188 -10.60 -23.09 -11.58
C ALA A 188 -9.22 -23.52 -11.03
N ILE A 189 -8.51 -22.60 -10.38
CA ILE A 189 -7.28 -22.93 -9.64
C ILE A 189 -7.64 -23.86 -8.47
N MET A 190 -8.61 -23.50 -7.63
CA MET A 190 -8.99 -24.28 -6.46
C MET A 190 -9.49 -25.70 -6.80
N GLU A 191 -10.16 -25.88 -7.94
CA GLU A 191 -10.56 -27.21 -8.43
C GLU A 191 -9.36 -28.16 -8.66
N ASN A 192 -8.19 -27.63 -9.03
CA ASN A 192 -6.95 -28.38 -9.21
C ASN A 192 -6.06 -28.41 -7.96
N ASN A 193 -6.45 -27.69 -6.90
CA ASN A 193 -5.66 -27.50 -5.68
C ASN A 193 -6.53 -27.72 -4.43
N PRO A 194 -6.98 -28.95 -4.15
CA PRO A 194 -7.91 -29.21 -3.04
C PRO A 194 -7.32 -28.87 -1.65
N SER A 195 -6.01 -29.03 -1.45
CA SER A 195 -5.33 -28.69 -0.19
C SER A 195 -5.42 -27.19 0.14
N GLN A 196 -5.36 -26.33 -0.88
CA GLN A 196 -5.54 -24.88 -0.71
C GLN A 196 -6.89 -24.59 -0.04
N ARG A 197 -7.96 -25.31 -0.43
CA ARG A 197 -9.27 -25.10 0.20
C ARG A 197 -9.23 -25.43 1.70
N ASP A 198 -8.58 -26.52 2.07
CA ASP A 198 -8.50 -26.97 3.47
C ASP A 198 -7.70 -25.96 4.30
N ASP A 199 -6.59 -25.44 3.77
CA ASP A 199 -5.78 -24.41 4.42
C ASP A 199 -6.58 -23.12 4.64
N LEU A 200 -7.33 -22.67 3.63
CA LEU A 200 -8.17 -21.48 3.73
C LEU A 200 -9.30 -21.65 4.76
N LEU A 201 -9.93 -22.83 4.83
CA LEU A 201 -10.94 -23.13 5.84
C LEU A 201 -10.33 -23.16 7.25
N ALA A 202 -9.13 -23.71 7.41
CA ALA A 202 -8.43 -23.75 8.70
C ALA A 202 -8.08 -22.34 9.20
N VAL A 203 -7.61 -21.46 8.31
CA VAL A 203 -7.24 -20.08 8.66
C VAL A 203 -8.47 -19.19 8.92
N THR A 204 -9.56 -19.38 8.17
CA THR A 204 -10.76 -18.52 8.28
C THR A 204 -11.77 -19.01 9.33
N GLY A 205 -11.76 -20.30 9.65
CA GLY A 205 -12.79 -20.95 10.47
C GLY A 205 -14.15 -21.08 9.77
N TRP A 206 -14.24 -20.77 8.47
CA TRP A 206 -15.47 -20.92 7.70
C TRP A 206 -15.87 -22.38 7.53
N GLN A 207 -17.16 -22.63 7.33
CA GLN A 207 -17.66 -23.99 7.09
C GLN A 207 -17.56 -24.39 5.63
N ARG A 208 -17.47 -23.41 4.73
CA ARG A 208 -17.36 -23.62 3.29
C ARG A 208 -16.67 -22.44 2.63
N ILE A 209 -16.23 -22.67 1.40
CA ILE A 209 -15.76 -21.63 0.49
C ILE A 209 -16.58 -21.79 -0.78
N GLU A 210 -17.19 -20.71 -1.24
CA GLU A 210 -17.99 -20.78 -2.46
C GLU A 210 -17.10 -20.75 -3.70
N ALA A 211 -17.32 -21.73 -4.59
CA ALA A 211 -16.62 -21.85 -5.86
C ALA A 211 -17.17 -20.82 -6.88
N GLY A 212 -16.77 -19.56 -6.73
CA GLY A 212 -17.26 -18.43 -7.54
C GLY A 212 -16.51 -17.12 -7.26
N THR A 213 -15.27 -17.22 -6.79
CA THR A 213 -14.43 -16.15 -6.25
C THR A 213 -14.38 -14.93 -7.16
N LEU A 214 -14.79 -13.81 -6.58
CA LEU A 214 -14.85 -12.50 -7.19
C LEU A 214 -13.42 -11.96 -7.43
N ASN A 215 -13.18 -11.29 -8.55
CA ASN A 215 -11.91 -10.61 -8.80
C ASN A 215 -12.11 -9.10 -8.66
N LEU A 216 -11.06 -8.45 -8.18
CA LEU A 216 -11.04 -7.02 -7.90
C LEU A 216 -9.84 -6.38 -8.59
N GLN A 217 -10.08 -5.32 -9.33
CA GLN A 217 -9.05 -4.43 -9.80
C GLN A 217 -8.80 -3.38 -8.72
N ALA A 218 -7.62 -3.37 -8.10
CA ALA A 218 -7.29 -2.35 -7.11
C ALA A 218 -7.36 -0.94 -7.75
N LEU A 219 -8.03 -0.02 -7.06
CA LEU A 219 -8.09 1.42 -7.42
C LEU A 219 -7.31 2.30 -6.42
N PHE A 220 -6.55 1.67 -5.53
CA PHE A 220 -5.55 2.26 -4.63
C PHE A 220 -4.14 1.90 -5.11
N ASP A 221 -3.10 2.59 -4.60
CA ASP A 221 -1.72 2.17 -4.86
C ASP A 221 -1.44 0.90 -4.04
N PRO A 222 -1.11 -0.23 -4.67
CA PRO A 222 -0.80 -1.45 -3.91
C PRO A 222 0.31 -1.29 -2.87
N LYS A 223 1.21 -0.31 -3.05
CA LYS A 223 2.24 0.02 -2.06
C LYS A 223 1.66 0.39 -0.71
N ASP A 224 0.54 1.12 -0.71
CA ASP A 224 -0.12 1.53 0.53
C ASP A 224 -0.58 0.30 1.33
N LEU A 225 -1.09 -0.73 0.64
CA LEU A 225 -1.51 -1.96 1.30
C LEU A 225 -0.31 -2.73 1.88
N VAL A 226 0.73 -2.94 1.07
CA VAL A 226 1.86 -3.82 1.43
C VAL A 226 2.84 -3.19 2.42
N GLN A 227 2.80 -1.86 2.60
CA GLN A 227 3.61 -1.15 3.60
C GLN A 227 2.84 -0.89 4.89
N LYS A 228 1.51 -0.67 4.82
CA LYS A 228 0.72 -0.28 6.00
C LYS A 228 0.30 -1.45 6.88
N ILE A 229 -0.10 -2.59 6.31
CA ILE A 229 -0.67 -3.70 7.10
C ILE A 229 0.07 -5.02 6.87
N ALA A 230 0.11 -5.85 7.93
CA ALA A 230 0.72 -7.17 7.88
C ALA A 230 -0.18 -8.16 7.12
N PRO A 231 0.38 -9.04 6.27
CA PRO A 231 -0.36 -10.14 5.68
C PRO A 231 -0.69 -11.20 6.73
N LEU A 232 -1.78 -11.95 6.52
CA LEU A 232 -2.21 -13.05 7.38
C LEU A 232 -1.31 -14.27 7.25
N PHE A 233 -1.00 -14.67 6.03
CA PHE A 233 -0.06 -15.73 5.73
C PHE A 233 0.44 -15.61 4.28
N PHE A 234 1.46 -16.41 3.96
CA PHE A 234 2.00 -16.56 2.61
C PHE A 234 1.74 -17.98 2.09
N GLU A 235 1.19 -18.08 0.88
CA GLU A 235 1.01 -19.32 0.15
C GLU A 235 2.12 -19.46 -0.90
N SER A 236 2.89 -20.53 -0.80
CA SER A 236 3.99 -20.84 -1.72
C SER A 236 3.51 -21.09 -3.14
N GLY A 237 4.21 -20.52 -4.13
CA GLY A 237 3.91 -20.76 -5.54
C GLY A 237 4.13 -22.22 -5.97
N SER A 238 5.07 -22.93 -5.34
CA SER A 238 5.39 -24.33 -5.69
C SER A 238 4.26 -25.30 -5.37
N GLY A 239 3.39 -24.95 -4.44
CA GLY A 239 2.23 -25.73 -4.05
C GLY A 239 1.00 -25.54 -4.94
N ILE A 240 1.04 -24.61 -5.91
CA ILE A 240 -0.13 -24.22 -6.70
C ILE A 240 0.00 -24.69 -8.13
N ILE A 241 -0.94 -25.55 -8.53
CA ILE A 241 -1.01 -26.15 -9.85
C ILE A 241 -1.90 -25.29 -10.76
N TYR A 242 -1.32 -24.86 -11.88
CA TYR A 242 -2.05 -24.27 -13.00
C TYR A 242 -2.09 -25.28 -14.15
N ALA A 243 -3.27 -25.43 -14.77
CA ALA A 243 -3.40 -26.23 -15.98
C ALA A 243 -2.71 -25.58 -17.18
N ALA A 244 -2.34 -26.39 -18.17
CA ALA A 244 -1.75 -25.93 -19.43
C ALA A 244 -2.62 -24.84 -20.11
N PRO A 245 -2.01 -23.78 -20.69
CA PRO A 245 -0.57 -23.50 -20.83
C PRO A 245 0.02 -22.59 -19.72
N TYR A 246 -0.61 -22.53 -18.54
CA TYR A 246 -0.29 -21.56 -17.49
C TYR A 246 0.65 -22.09 -16.39
N GLU A 247 1.33 -23.21 -16.61
CA GLU A 247 2.18 -23.88 -15.62
C GLU A 247 3.32 -22.98 -15.10
N HIS A 248 3.71 -21.96 -15.87
CA HIS A 248 4.78 -21.01 -15.54
C HIS A 248 4.32 -19.87 -14.61
N VAL A 249 3.01 -19.65 -14.48
CA VAL A 249 2.42 -18.53 -13.73
C VAL A 249 2.77 -18.54 -12.24
N PRO A 250 2.74 -19.69 -11.51
CA PRO A 250 3.09 -19.70 -10.09
C PRO A 250 4.52 -19.21 -9.81
N TYR A 251 5.47 -19.59 -10.67
CA TYR A 251 6.85 -19.14 -10.56
C TYR A 251 6.97 -17.62 -10.79
N MET A 252 6.31 -17.08 -11.81
CA MET A 252 6.31 -15.63 -12.07
C MET A 252 5.72 -14.81 -10.92
N ARG A 253 4.71 -15.37 -10.23
CA ARG A 253 4.07 -14.70 -9.09
C ARG A 253 4.82 -14.91 -7.77
N MET A 254 5.75 -15.87 -7.73
CA MET A 254 6.50 -16.35 -6.56
C MET A 254 5.69 -16.88 -5.38
N GLY A 255 4.37 -16.69 -5.38
CA GLY A 255 3.49 -17.04 -4.27
C GLY A 255 2.48 -15.93 -4.03
N TYR A 256 1.78 -16.01 -2.90
CA TYR A 256 0.64 -15.15 -2.64
C TYR A 256 0.55 -14.75 -1.18
N PHE A 257 0.34 -13.46 -0.93
CA PHE A 257 -0.03 -12.95 0.38
C PHE A 257 -1.54 -12.91 0.52
N TYR A 258 -2.00 -13.27 1.71
CA TYR A 258 -3.41 -13.28 2.06
C TYR A 258 -3.72 -12.21 3.10
N TYR A 259 -4.85 -11.53 2.91
CA TYR A 259 -5.34 -10.47 3.80
C TYR A 259 -6.79 -10.74 4.17
N GLN A 260 -7.15 -10.60 5.45
CA GLN A 260 -8.52 -10.78 5.93
C GLN A 260 -9.20 -9.43 6.13
N GLY A 261 -10.51 -9.38 5.89
CA GLY A 261 -11.25 -8.15 6.04
C GLY A 261 -12.71 -8.26 5.63
N PHE A 262 -13.25 -7.15 5.12
CA PHE A 262 -14.61 -7.01 4.64
C PHE A 262 -14.63 -6.32 3.27
N LEU A 263 -15.57 -6.73 2.43
CA LEU A 263 -16.02 -5.90 1.30
C LEU A 263 -17.34 -5.24 1.66
N GLN A 264 -17.48 -3.98 1.29
CA GLN A 264 -18.72 -3.23 1.41
C GLN A 264 -19.19 -2.66 0.08
N TYR A 265 -20.50 -2.69 -0.10
CA TYR A 265 -21.19 -2.06 -1.22
C TYR A 265 -22.61 -1.67 -0.80
N ALA A 266 -22.96 -0.39 -0.99
CA ALA A 266 -24.30 0.14 -0.75
C ALA A 266 -24.84 -0.18 0.65
N GLY A 267 -24.02 0.07 1.69
CA GLY A 267 -24.37 -0.18 3.10
C GLY A 267 -24.47 -1.64 3.51
N ARG A 268 -24.09 -2.60 2.65
CA ARG A 268 -23.97 -4.02 3.01
C ARG A 268 -22.51 -4.43 3.00
N HIS A 269 -22.12 -5.29 3.93
CA HIS A 269 -20.76 -5.82 3.96
C HIS A 269 -20.71 -7.32 4.24
N ALA A 270 -19.64 -7.96 3.79
CA ALA A 270 -19.40 -9.39 3.98
C ALA A 270 -17.93 -9.65 4.33
N PRO A 271 -17.64 -10.61 5.23
CA PRO A 271 -16.27 -10.99 5.53
C PRO A 271 -15.64 -11.65 4.29
N VAL A 272 -14.40 -11.31 4.04
CA VAL A 272 -13.64 -11.82 2.90
C VAL A 272 -12.21 -12.15 3.29
N LEU A 273 -11.61 -13.00 2.45
CA LEU A 273 -10.19 -13.22 2.41
C LEU A 273 -9.71 -12.82 1.01
N ILE A 274 -8.69 -11.97 0.93
CA ILE A 274 -8.16 -11.42 -0.31
C ILE A 274 -6.77 -11.99 -0.56
N ARG A 275 -6.56 -12.55 -1.77
CA ARG A 275 -5.23 -12.88 -2.31
C ARG A 275 -4.66 -11.71 -3.03
N ARG A 276 -3.35 -11.59 -2.91
CA ARG A 276 -2.54 -10.84 -3.84
C ARG A 276 -1.29 -11.64 -4.18
N ALA A 277 -0.87 -11.63 -5.44
CA ALA A 277 0.42 -12.20 -5.82
C ALA A 277 1.56 -11.45 -5.11
N ALA A 278 2.63 -12.16 -4.73
CA ALA A 278 3.82 -11.52 -4.17
C ALA A 278 4.41 -10.53 -5.19
N VAL A 279 4.50 -10.95 -6.45
CA VAL A 279 4.76 -10.07 -7.59
C VAL A 279 3.62 -10.15 -8.60
N PRO A 280 2.73 -9.13 -8.64
CA PRO A 280 1.62 -9.11 -9.58
C PRO A 280 2.06 -8.77 -11.01
N THR A 281 1.41 -9.37 -12.00
CA THR A 281 1.49 -8.97 -13.40
C THR A 281 0.49 -7.85 -13.66
N SER A 282 0.88 -6.73 -14.30
CA SER A 282 0.00 -5.58 -14.58
C SER A 282 -1.33 -5.99 -15.24
N PRO A 283 -2.50 -5.43 -14.82
CA PRO A 283 -2.76 -4.64 -13.61
C PRO A 283 -2.90 -5.49 -12.33
N ASP A 284 -2.70 -4.90 -11.15
CA ASP A 284 -2.75 -5.63 -9.86
C ASP A 284 -4.17 -6.12 -9.56
N VAL A 285 -4.36 -7.44 -9.64
CA VAL A 285 -5.65 -8.11 -9.45
C VAL A 285 -5.66 -8.79 -8.09
N LEU A 286 -6.67 -8.48 -7.31
CA LEU A 286 -6.96 -9.13 -6.04
C LEU A 286 -8.02 -10.21 -6.26
N GLU A 287 -7.77 -11.39 -5.73
CA GLU A 287 -8.69 -12.54 -5.82
C GLU A 287 -9.40 -12.71 -4.47
N VAL A 288 -10.72 -12.87 -4.47
CA VAL A 288 -11.52 -12.78 -3.24
C VAL A 288 -12.23 -14.10 -2.95
N TRP A 289 -12.02 -14.64 -1.75
CA TRP A 289 -12.83 -15.71 -1.17
C TRP A 289 -13.81 -15.17 -0.14
N ALA A 290 -14.93 -15.87 -0.04
CA ALA A 290 -15.94 -15.66 0.97
C ALA A 290 -16.61 -17.00 1.30
N GLU A 291 -17.23 -17.07 2.48
CA GLU A 291 -18.02 -18.23 2.89
C GLU A 291 -19.30 -18.39 2.04
N HIS A 292 -19.82 -17.27 1.51
CA HIS A 292 -21.07 -17.19 0.75
C HIS A 292 -20.89 -16.37 -0.52
N ASN A 293 -21.87 -16.45 -1.42
CA ASN A 293 -21.84 -15.74 -2.69
C ASN A 293 -21.90 -14.23 -2.51
N LEU A 294 -20.78 -13.57 -2.78
CA LEU A 294 -20.66 -12.11 -2.64
C LEU A 294 -21.56 -11.36 -3.63
N ARG A 295 -21.81 -11.89 -4.83
CA ARG A 295 -22.70 -11.24 -5.79
C ARG A 295 -24.14 -11.25 -5.30
N GLU A 296 -24.58 -12.35 -4.69
CA GLU A 296 -25.92 -12.44 -4.11
C GLU A 296 -26.02 -11.64 -2.80
N GLN A 297 -25.04 -11.79 -1.90
CA GLN A 297 -25.06 -11.17 -0.58
C GLN A 297 -24.98 -9.64 -0.65
N LEU A 298 -24.10 -9.12 -1.52
CA LEU A 298 -23.85 -7.69 -1.66
C LEU A 298 -24.55 -7.07 -2.89
N GLY A 299 -25.16 -7.86 -3.77
CA GLY A 299 -25.81 -7.37 -4.99
C GLY A 299 -24.83 -6.90 -6.07
N LEU A 300 -23.67 -7.54 -6.18
CA LEU A 300 -22.56 -7.09 -7.03
C LEU A 300 -22.68 -7.55 -8.49
N VAL A 301 -22.46 -6.60 -9.40
CA VAL A 301 -22.24 -6.83 -10.83
C VAL A 301 -20.87 -6.30 -11.24
N ASP A 302 -20.39 -6.74 -12.41
CA ASP A 302 -19.13 -6.25 -12.97
C ASP A 302 -19.19 -4.74 -13.20
N GLY A 303 -18.08 -4.06 -12.90
CA GLY A 303 -17.97 -2.61 -12.95
C GLY A 303 -18.40 -1.90 -11.66
N ASN A 304 -18.98 -2.59 -10.68
CA ASN A 304 -19.23 -1.99 -9.36
C ASN A 304 -17.90 -1.67 -8.66
N ASP A 305 -17.82 -0.48 -8.07
CA ASP A 305 -16.73 -0.11 -7.16
C ASP A 305 -17.15 -0.47 -5.74
N VAL A 306 -16.31 -1.25 -5.05
CA VAL A 306 -16.51 -1.70 -3.68
C VAL A 306 -15.45 -1.09 -2.76
N LEU A 307 -15.78 -0.98 -1.47
CA LEU A 307 -14.83 -0.64 -0.43
C LEU A 307 -14.22 -1.93 0.13
N CYS A 308 -12.89 -2.00 0.15
CA CYS A 308 -12.11 -3.01 0.86
C CYS A 308 -11.71 -2.45 2.22
N TYR A 309 -12.06 -3.16 3.28
CA TYR A 309 -11.58 -2.90 4.65
C TYR A 309 -10.75 -4.12 5.10
N LEU A 310 -9.44 -3.97 5.18
CA LEU A 310 -8.51 -5.04 5.51
C LEU A 310 -7.84 -4.77 6.87
N ARG A 311 -7.50 -5.82 7.61
CA ARG A 311 -6.90 -5.70 8.95
C ARG A 311 -5.63 -6.53 9.08
N SER A 312 -4.67 -6.02 9.83
CA SER A 312 -3.49 -6.77 10.24
C SER A 312 -3.91 -7.88 11.23
N PRO A 313 -3.27 -9.07 11.23
CA PRO A 313 -3.63 -10.18 12.12
C PRO A 313 -3.42 -9.88 13.60
N ASP A 314 -2.48 -9.00 13.91
CA ASP A 314 -2.15 -8.53 15.26
C ASP A 314 -3.04 -7.36 15.74
N ALA A 315 -3.94 -6.87 14.88
CA ALA A 315 -4.87 -5.82 15.25
C ALA A 315 -5.82 -6.28 16.37
N ALA A 316 -6.07 -5.40 17.34
CA ALA A 316 -6.98 -5.69 18.44
C ALA A 316 -8.37 -6.12 17.92
N PRO A 317 -9.11 -6.99 18.64
CA PRO A 317 -10.49 -7.29 18.30
C PRO A 317 -11.31 -6.01 18.17
N GLU A 318 -12.09 -5.93 17.10
CA GLU A 318 -12.93 -4.76 16.83
C GLU A 318 -14.39 -5.08 17.11
N GLU A 319 -15.07 -4.17 17.80
CA GLU A 319 -16.51 -4.26 18.00
C GLU A 319 -17.26 -4.06 16.68
N SER A 320 -18.26 -4.90 16.43
CA SER A 320 -19.06 -4.82 15.19
C SER A 320 -19.65 -3.43 14.96
N ALA A 321 -20.12 -2.74 16.01
CA ALA A 321 -20.67 -1.40 15.87
C ALA A 321 -19.63 -0.37 15.40
N TRP A 322 -18.38 -0.49 15.84
CA TRP A 322 -17.30 0.40 15.42
C TRP A 322 -16.84 0.10 13.99
N ARG A 323 -16.72 -1.19 13.65
CA ARG A 323 -16.49 -1.62 12.26
C ARG A 323 -17.51 -1.00 11.33
N ASP A 324 -18.79 -1.17 11.63
CA ASP A 324 -19.89 -0.72 10.78
C ASP A 324 -19.88 0.81 10.65
N CYS A 325 -19.53 1.53 11.73
CA CYS A 325 -19.30 2.97 11.68
C CYS A 325 -18.15 3.33 10.74
N LYS A 326 -16.96 2.71 10.87
CA LYS A 326 -15.81 3.00 10.00
C LYS A 326 -16.10 2.70 8.53
N LEU A 327 -16.82 1.62 8.27
CA LEU A 327 -17.32 1.21 6.97
C LEU A 327 -18.21 2.31 6.35
N ASP A 328 -19.20 2.81 7.09
CA ASP A 328 -20.04 3.93 6.65
C ASP A 328 -19.24 5.22 6.41
N VAL A 329 -18.32 5.55 7.32
CA VAL A 329 -17.44 6.74 7.21
C VAL A 329 -16.64 6.70 5.90
N HIS A 330 -16.01 5.57 5.63
CA HIS A 330 -15.19 5.41 4.44
C HIS A 330 -16.04 5.31 3.17
N GLU A 331 -17.20 4.65 3.18
CA GLU A 331 -18.12 4.64 2.03
C GLU A 331 -18.54 6.07 1.64
N ASN A 332 -18.89 6.91 2.62
CA ASN A 332 -19.22 8.32 2.40
C ASN A 332 -18.01 9.10 1.85
N PHE A 333 -16.84 9.00 2.49
CA PHE A 333 -15.61 9.66 2.04
C PHE A 333 -15.26 9.31 0.58
N PHE A 334 -15.27 8.03 0.28
CA PHE A 334 -14.89 7.50 -1.01
C PHE A 334 -15.92 7.82 -2.11
N SER A 335 -17.19 8.07 -1.78
CA SER A 335 -18.21 8.47 -2.75
C SER A 335 -17.90 9.80 -3.46
N GLN A 336 -17.08 10.67 -2.84
CA GLN A 336 -16.71 11.98 -3.38
C GLN A 336 -15.20 12.23 -3.38
N SER A 337 -14.37 11.18 -3.43
CA SER A 337 -12.90 11.26 -3.27
C SER A 337 -12.19 12.27 -4.18
N GLN A 338 -12.75 12.61 -5.36
CA GLN A 338 -12.19 13.62 -6.27
C GLN A 338 -12.20 15.06 -5.69
N VAL A 339 -13.04 15.32 -4.69
CA VAL A 339 -13.17 16.62 -4.01
C VAL A 339 -12.18 16.73 -2.84
N PHE A 340 -11.58 15.62 -2.37
CA PHE A 340 -10.84 15.54 -1.11
C PHE A 340 -9.30 15.50 -1.24
N GLY A 341 -8.74 15.69 -2.44
CA GLY A 341 -7.29 15.76 -2.66
C GLY A 341 -6.65 14.44 -3.13
N ALA A 342 -5.35 14.50 -3.46
CA ALA A 342 -4.64 13.49 -4.25
C ALA A 342 -4.38 12.15 -3.54
N ASN A 343 -4.43 12.09 -2.21
CA ASN A 343 -3.89 10.96 -1.42
C ASN A 343 -4.91 9.89 -1.02
N LYS A 344 -6.19 10.02 -1.41
CA LYS A 344 -7.24 9.01 -1.19
C LYS A 344 -7.39 8.52 0.27
N GLU A 345 -7.01 9.33 1.24
CA GLU A 345 -7.16 9.07 2.69
C GLU A 345 -7.87 10.24 3.40
N LEU A 346 -8.40 9.98 4.59
CA LEU A 346 -9.07 11.02 5.39
C LEU A 346 -8.07 12.11 5.79
N TYR A 347 -8.51 13.38 5.76
CA TYR A 347 -7.67 14.51 6.17
C TYR A 347 -7.37 14.47 7.67
N GLN A 348 -8.37 14.17 8.50
CA GLN A 348 -8.21 13.97 9.95
C GLN A 348 -8.21 12.47 10.26
N GLY A 349 -7.33 12.07 11.16
CA GLY A 349 -7.35 10.75 11.81
C GLY A 349 -7.56 10.90 13.31
N HIS A 350 -7.82 9.78 13.99
CA HIS A 350 -7.95 9.75 15.44
C HIS A 350 -7.25 8.53 16.03
N GLU A 351 -6.12 8.78 16.69
CA GLU A 351 -5.21 7.77 17.22
C GLU A 351 -5.90 6.91 18.28
N GLY A 352 -6.72 7.54 19.14
CA GLY A 352 -7.45 6.84 20.20
C GLY A 352 -8.64 6.02 19.71
N TRP A 353 -9.11 6.23 18.47
CA TRP A 353 -10.25 5.49 17.92
C TRP A 353 -9.82 4.46 16.87
N ASP A 354 -8.52 4.36 16.57
CA ASP A 354 -8.04 3.55 15.45
C ASP A 354 -8.73 3.95 14.12
N LEU A 355 -8.85 5.26 13.89
CA LEU A 355 -9.37 5.86 12.66
C LEU A 355 -8.20 6.47 11.87
N PRO A 356 -7.73 5.83 10.79
CA PRO A 356 -6.62 6.34 9.99
C PRO A 356 -6.94 7.68 9.33
N GLY A 357 -5.94 8.56 9.25
CA GLY A 357 -6.02 9.82 8.52
C GLY A 357 -4.69 10.57 8.57
N ALA A 358 -4.51 11.52 7.64
CA ALA A 358 -3.24 12.20 7.44
C ALA A 358 -2.82 13.09 8.62
N ARG A 359 -3.79 13.63 9.36
CA ARG A 359 -3.53 14.55 10.48
C ARG A 359 -4.03 13.96 11.80
N PRO A 360 -3.13 13.61 12.74
CA PRO A 360 -3.50 13.07 14.06
C PRO A 360 -4.25 14.10 14.92
N THR A 361 -5.38 13.71 15.53
CA THR A 361 -6.20 14.64 16.33
C THR A 361 -5.62 14.86 17.72
N LEU A 362 -5.33 13.78 18.46
CA LEU A 362 -4.92 13.89 19.86
C LEU A 362 -3.55 14.57 19.99
N MET A 363 -2.61 14.24 19.09
CA MET A 363 -1.31 14.91 19.03
C MET A 363 -1.44 16.43 18.83
N ARG A 364 -2.35 16.88 17.95
CA ARG A 364 -2.56 18.30 17.69
C ARG A 364 -3.24 19.01 18.87
N MET A 365 -4.20 18.35 19.53
CA MET A 365 -4.83 18.89 20.74
C MET A 365 -3.80 19.18 21.85
N ASP A 366 -2.90 18.22 22.11
CA ASP A 366 -1.77 18.39 23.04
C ASP A 366 -0.85 19.53 22.59
N ARG A 367 -0.53 19.58 21.28
CA ARG A 367 0.35 20.61 20.74
C ARG A 367 -0.20 22.03 20.90
N TYR A 368 -1.51 22.20 20.85
CA TYR A 368 -2.18 23.49 21.10
C TYR A 368 -2.40 23.77 22.60
N ALA A 369 -2.11 22.79 23.47
CA ALA A 369 -2.40 22.81 24.90
C ALA A 369 -3.87 23.13 25.19
N LEU A 370 -4.80 22.53 24.44
CA LEU A 370 -6.22 22.88 24.48
C LEU A 370 -6.82 22.75 25.88
N GLU A 371 -6.34 21.84 26.73
CA GLU A 371 -6.86 21.68 28.09
C GLU A 371 -6.70 22.94 28.96
N LYS A 372 -5.80 23.87 28.59
CA LYS A 372 -5.60 25.14 29.31
C LYS A 372 -6.61 26.22 28.93
N TRP A 373 -7.29 26.06 27.80
CA TRP A 373 -8.10 27.09 27.17
C TRP A 373 -9.59 26.79 27.17
N LEU A 374 -9.98 25.60 27.65
CA LEU A 374 -11.36 25.11 27.65
C LEU A 374 -11.92 25.01 29.07
N SER A 375 -13.22 25.27 29.20
CA SER A 375 -14.00 25.15 30.43
C SER A 375 -15.31 24.39 30.17
N PRO A 376 -15.84 23.64 31.17
CA PRO A 376 -17.11 22.91 31.06
C PRO A 376 -18.34 23.75 30.72
N THR A 377 -18.26 25.07 30.81
CA THR A 377 -19.37 25.99 30.46
C THR A 377 -19.20 26.65 29.10
N ASP A 378 -18.08 26.41 28.42
CA ASP A 378 -17.75 27.12 27.19
C ASP A 378 -18.66 26.70 26.04
N ARG A 379 -18.95 27.68 25.19
CA ARG A 379 -19.52 27.47 23.87
C ARG A 379 -18.43 27.64 22.83
N VAL A 380 -18.12 26.56 22.12
CA VAL A 380 -17.00 26.50 21.17
C VAL A 380 -17.52 26.57 19.74
N LEU A 381 -16.88 27.37 18.90
CA LEU A 381 -17.06 27.38 17.44
C LEU A 381 -15.83 26.77 16.77
N ASP A 382 -16.03 25.84 15.84
CA ASP A 382 -14.97 25.35 14.96
C ASP A 382 -15.26 25.68 13.49
N ILE A 383 -14.37 26.47 12.91
CA ILE A 383 -14.46 26.98 11.55
C ILE A 383 -13.76 26.00 10.61
N GLY A 384 -14.52 25.27 9.80
CA GLY A 384 -13.97 24.22 8.91
C GLY A 384 -13.68 22.93 9.67
N CYS A 385 -14.69 22.41 10.36
CA CYS A 385 -14.56 21.28 11.29
C CYS A 385 -14.24 19.93 10.63
N ASN A 386 -14.32 19.84 9.30
CA ASN A 386 -14.07 18.63 8.53
C ASN A 386 -14.95 17.46 9.02
N ILE A 387 -14.38 16.27 9.24
CA ILE A 387 -15.08 15.11 9.79
C ILE A 387 -15.35 15.17 11.31
N GLY A 388 -15.04 16.30 11.97
CA GLY A 388 -15.49 16.57 13.34
C GLY A 388 -14.73 15.87 14.46
N CYS A 389 -13.57 15.24 14.20
CA CYS A 389 -12.79 14.54 15.24
C CYS A 389 -12.47 15.45 16.44
N PHE A 390 -11.99 16.67 16.18
CA PHE A 390 -11.75 17.67 17.24
C PHE A 390 -13.01 18.00 18.02
N GLY A 391 -14.13 18.17 17.31
CA GLY A 391 -15.39 18.58 17.93
C GLY A 391 -15.93 17.55 18.89
N ILE A 392 -15.86 16.28 18.53
CA ILE A 392 -16.32 15.16 19.35
C ILE A 392 -15.45 15.02 20.61
N GLU A 393 -14.13 15.19 20.51
CA GLU A 393 -13.24 15.18 21.68
C GLU A 393 -13.43 16.39 22.59
N VAL A 394 -13.54 17.59 22.01
CA VAL A 394 -13.71 18.84 22.77
C VAL A 394 -15.08 18.91 23.43
N ALA A 395 -16.13 18.44 22.76
CA ALA A 395 -17.49 18.43 23.30
C ALA A 395 -17.59 17.68 24.64
N GLN A 396 -16.73 16.69 24.91
CA GLN A 396 -16.70 15.99 26.20
C GLN A 396 -16.29 16.90 27.38
N GLN A 397 -15.68 18.06 27.12
CA GLN A 397 -15.08 18.94 28.13
C GLN A 397 -15.71 20.34 28.18
N VAL A 398 -16.70 20.63 27.32
CA VAL A 398 -17.31 21.96 27.19
C VAL A 398 -18.83 21.91 27.23
N GLY A 399 -19.47 23.06 27.38
CA GLY A 399 -20.93 23.15 27.48
C GLY A 399 -21.62 22.84 26.15
N SER A 400 -21.09 23.37 25.05
CA SER A 400 -21.60 23.07 23.71
C SER A 400 -20.55 23.34 22.64
N TYR A 401 -20.65 22.60 21.54
CA TYR A 401 -19.77 22.72 20.38
C TYR A 401 -20.60 22.93 19.11
N LEU A 402 -20.21 23.89 18.28
CA LEU A 402 -20.73 24.07 16.92
C LEU A 402 -19.59 24.00 15.92
N GLY A 403 -19.58 22.97 15.09
CA GLY A 403 -18.68 22.84 13.94
C GLY A 403 -19.45 23.06 12.64
N PHE A 404 -18.80 23.65 11.65
CA PHE A 404 -19.36 23.67 10.30
C PHE A 404 -18.29 23.47 9.23
N ASP A 405 -18.73 22.98 8.08
CA ASP A 405 -17.93 22.79 6.88
C ASP A 405 -18.85 22.99 5.66
N ASN A 406 -18.29 23.37 4.51
CA ASN A 406 -19.09 23.57 3.31
C ASN A 406 -19.36 22.27 2.54
N ASN A 407 -18.75 21.15 2.98
CA ASN A 407 -18.91 19.84 2.37
C ASN A 407 -19.88 18.97 3.18
N ASP A 408 -21.05 18.70 2.59
CA ASP A 408 -22.10 17.89 3.21
C ASP A 408 -21.64 16.48 3.60
N SER A 409 -20.74 15.88 2.83
CA SER A 409 -20.24 14.52 3.13
C SER A 409 -19.37 14.50 4.37
N LEU A 410 -18.58 15.55 4.62
CA LEU A 410 -17.77 15.65 5.85
C LEU A 410 -18.66 15.79 7.08
N ILE A 411 -19.73 16.57 6.96
CA ILE A 411 -20.71 16.75 8.04
C ILE A 411 -21.48 15.46 8.34
N ARG A 412 -21.90 14.70 7.32
CA ARG A 412 -22.51 13.38 7.52
C ARG A 412 -21.56 12.40 8.22
N ILE A 413 -20.27 12.45 7.91
CA ILE A 413 -19.24 11.65 8.60
C ILE A 413 -19.13 12.10 10.05
N ALA A 414 -19.08 13.41 10.31
CA ALA A 414 -19.01 13.97 11.67
C ALA A 414 -20.21 13.54 12.53
N ASP A 415 -21.43 13.64 11.98
CA ASP A 415 -22.65 13.19 12.65
C ASP A 415 -22.61 11.68 12.95
N ARG A 416 -22.13 10.87 12.01
CA ARG A 416 -22.01 9.42 12.19
C ARG A 416 -21.02 9.07 13.29
N LEU A 417 -19.86 9.73 13.33
CA LEU A 417 -18.85 9.56 14.38
C LEU A 417 -19.41 10.01 15.74
N ALA A 418 -20.04 11.19 15.82
CA ALA A 418 -20.62 11.70 17.06
C ALA A 418 -21.71 10.77 17.61
N GLN A 419 -22.57 10.24 16.74
CA GLN A 419 -23.59 9.26 17.10
C GLN A 419 -22.96 7.98 17.66
N HIS A 420 -21.90 7.47 17.02
CA HIS A 420 -21.21 6.26 17.48
C HIS A 420 -20.58 6.46 18.86
N HIS A 421 -19.91 7.59 19.08
CA HIS A 421 -19.28 7.93 20.36
C HIS A 421 -20.28 8.46 21.42
N GLY A 422 -21.57 8.58 21.09
CA GLY A 422 -22.61 9.00 22.02
C GLY A 422 -22.50 10.47 22.48
N VAL A 423 -21.84 11.33 21.69
CA VAL A 423 -21.65 12.75 22.01
C VAL A 423 -22.85 13.55 21.52
N GLN A 424 -23.55 14.22 22.44
CA GLN A 424 -24.85 14.87 22.17
C GLN A 424 -24.81 16.40 22.20
N ASN A 425 -23.76 16.99 22.75
CA ASN A 425 -23.60 18.44 22.89
C ASN A 425 -22.70 19.05 21.79
N CYS A 426 -22.52 18.34 20.68
CA CYS A 426 -21.94 18.87 19.45
C CYS A 426 -23.01 18.96 18.35
N GLU A 427 -22.97 20.05 17.60
CA GLU A 427 -23.76 20.27 16.40
C GLU A 427 -22.82 20.46 15.21
N PHE A 428 -23.09 19.75 14.11
CA PHE A 428 -22.36 19.90 12.85
C PHE A 428 -23.30 20.45 11.77
N ARG A 429 -22.83 21.43 11.00
CA ARG A 429 -23.63 22.10 9.95
C ARG A 429 -22.92 22.14 8.62
N THR A 430 -23.66 21.83 7.55
CA THR A 430 -23.24 22.09 6.18
C THR A 430 -23.53 23.55 5.82
N CYS A 431 -22.54 24.44 5.87
CA CYS A 431 -22.70 25.83 5.45
C CYS A 431 -21.36 26.51 5.11
N THR A 432 -21.41 27.69 4.49
CA THR A 432 -20.22 28.54 4.31
C THR A 432 -19.96 29.41 5.55
N TYR A 433 -18.77 30.02 5.63
CA TYR A 433 -18.45 30.94 6.71
C TYR A 433 -19.37 32.17 6.72
N GLU A 434 -19.75 32.65 5.54
CA GLU A 434 -20.67 33.76 5.35
C GLU A 434 -22.09 33.40 5.79
N ASP A 435 -22.57 32.19 5.47
CA ASP A 435 -23.87 31.69 5.91
C ASP A 435 -23.95 31.60 7.44
N LEU A 436 -22.90 31.04 8.08
CA LEU A 436 -22.82 30.99 9.53
C LEU A 436 -22.94 32.40 10.12
N ARG A 437 -22.15 33.36 9.63
CA ARG A 437 -22.17 34.74 10.14
C ARG A 437 -23.51 35.42 9.92
N ALA A 438 -24.17 35.16 8.79
CA ALA A 438 -25.49 35.71 8.49
C ALA A 438 -26.60 35.12 9.36
N SER A 439 -26.40 33.93 9.95
CA SER A 439 -27.36 33.28 10.84
C SER A 439 -27.46 33.89 12.24
N ASP A 440 -26.60 34.87 12.56
CA ASP A 440 -26.45 35.46 13.89
C ASP A 440 -26.33 34.40 15.00
N PRO A 441 -25.25 33.59 14.99
CA PRO A 441 -25.13 32.42 15.85
C PRO A 441 -24.93 32.77 17.33
N GLY A 442 -24.93 34.06 17.70
CA GLY A 442 -24.51 34.55 19.00
C GLY A 442 -23.00 34.45 19.23
N LEU A 443 -22.57 34.74 20.46
CA LEU A 443 -21.15 34.75 20.82
C LEU A 443 -20.66 33.40 21.35
N PHE A 444 -19.37 33.16 21.16
CA PHE A 444 -18.63 31.97 21.58
C PHE A 444 -17.58 32.33 22.62
N ASP A 445 -17.27 31.39 23.52
CA ASP A 445 -16.20 31.52 24.51
C ASP A 445 -14.85 31.16 23.89
N VAL A 446 -14.84 30.20 22.95
CA VAL A 446 -13.64 29.75 22.25
C VAL A 446 -13.94 29.57 20.75
N ILE A 447 -13.01 29.98 19.90
CA ILE A 447 -13.08 29.76 18.44
C ILE A 447 -11.82 29.01 17.98
N PHE A 448 -12.03 27.93 17.22
CA PHE A 448 -10.99 27.23 16.47
C PHE A 448 -11.03 27.65 14.99
N SER A 449 -9.84 27.87 14.43
CA SER A 449 -9.63 28.21 13.02
C SER A 449 -8.38 27.50 12.52
N PHE A 450 -8.52 26.22 12.17
CA PHE A 450 -7.38 25.37 11.88
C PHE A 450 -7.10 25.22 10.38
N ALA A 451 -6.05 25.89 9.88
CA ALA A 451 -5.64 25.86 8.47
C ALA A 451 -6.75 26.28 7.46
N VAL A 452 -7.83 26.90 7.95
CA VAL A 452 -9.05 27.18 7.18
C VAL A 452 -9.05 28.55 6.51
N HIS A 453 -8.39 29.54 7.11
CA HIS A 453 -8.55 30.95 6.74
C HIS A 453 -8.07 31.27 5.30
N VAL A 454 -7.10 30.52 4.76
CA VAL A 454 -6.69 30.65 3.36
C VAL A 454 -7.79 30.22 2.37
N TRP A 455 -8.67 29.31 2.79
CA TRP A 455 -9.80 28.81 2.00
C TRP A 455 -11.04 29.71 2.10
N ILE A 456 -11.20 30.40 3.22
CA ILE A 456 -12.19 31.48 3.36
C ILE A 456 -11.83 32.63 2.39
N GLY A 457 -10.54 32.84 2.11
CA GLY A 457 -10.08 33.79 1.11
C GLY A 457 -10.22 35.26 1.52
N LYS A 458 -10.49 35.52 2.80
CA LYS A 458 -10.61 36.86 3.36
C LYS A 458 -9.25 37.40 3.82
N PRO A 459 -8.93 38.69 3.61
CA PRO A 459 -7.73 39.29 4.19
C PRO A 459 -7.70 39.13 5.71
N MET A 460 -6.53 38.81 6.29
CA MET A 460 -6.41 38.56 7.73
C MET A 460 -6.96 39.71 8.61
N PRO A 461 -6.74 41.01 8.31
CA PRO A 461 -7.33 42.09 9.12
C PRO A 461 -8.85 41.98 9.24
N ASP A 462 -9.52 41.72 8.12
CA ASP A 462 -10.99 41.63 8.07
C ASP A 462 -11.48 40.32 8.69
N TYR A 463 -10.68 39.26 8.64
CA TYR A 463 -10.98 37.99 9.29
C TYR A 463 -10.87 38.11 10.81
N VAL A 464 -9.84 38.77 11.34
CA VAL A 464 -9.68 39.02 12.78
C VAL A 464 -10.83 39.85 13.34
N VAL A 465 -11.32 40.85 12.59
CA VAL A 465 -12.54 41.61 12.96
C VAL A 465 -13.75 40.68 13.09
N ASP A 466 -13.94 39.76 12.14
CA ASP A 466 -15.04 38.81 12.23
C ASP A 466 -14.90 37.88 13.45
N LEU A 467 -13.71 37.34 13.69
CA LEU A 467 -13.43 36.50 14.86
C LEU A 467 -13.73 37.25 16.16
N LYS A 468 -13.34 38.53 16.25
CA LYS A 468 -13.68 39.37 17.41
C LYS A 468 -15.20 39.49 17.59
N ASN A 469 -15.94 39.74 16.51
CA ASN A 469 -17.39 39.90 16.56
C ASN A 469 -18.15 38.62 16.93
N LEU A 470 -17.55 37.44 16.73
CA LEU A 470 -18.11 36.15 17.12
C LEU A 470 -17.68 35.70 18.52
N LEU A 471 -16.67 36.34 19.13
CA LEU A 471 -16.09 35.92 20.40
C LEU A 471 -16.54 36.81 21.55
N LYS A 472 -16.82 36.24 22.72
CA LYS A 472 -17.08 37.03 23.93
C LYS A 472 -15.82 37.79 24.40
N PRO A 473 -15.98 38.93 25.10
CA PRO A 473 -14.90 39.53 25.88
C PRO A 473 -14.23 38.48 26.79
N GLY A 474 -12.90 38.42 26.79
CA GLY A 474 -12.14 37.42 27.54
C GLY A 474 -12.03 36.05 26.86
N GLY A 475 -12.72 35.81 25.75
CA GLY A 475 -12.71 34.53 25.03
C GLY A 475 -11.39 34.24 24.32
N ILE A 476 -11.24 32.99 23.87
CA ILE A 476 -10.02 32.46 23.25
C ILE A 476 -10.20 32.20 21.75
N VAL A 477 -9.16 32.50 20.96
CA VAL A 477 -9.03 32.06 19.57
C VAL A 477 -7.80 31.18 19.45
N VAL A 478 -7.96 29.96 18.91
CA VAL A 478 -6.84 29.13 18.47
C VAL A 478 -6.84 29.11 16.95
N ILE A 479 -5.80 29.66 16.34
CA ILE A 479 -5.66 29.76 14.89
C ILE A 479 -4.40 29.05 14.42
N GLU A 480 -4.51 28.27 13.35
CA GLU A 480 -3.42 27.54 12.71
C GLU A 480 -3.26 27.99 11.25
N SER A 481 -2.00 28.08 10.82
CA SER A 481 -1.63 28.38 9.44
C SER A 481 -2.03 27.25 8.50
N ASN A 482 -2.09 27.51 7.19
CA ASN A 482 -1.93 26.42 6.22
C ASN A 482 -0.44 26.03 6.14
N ASP A 483 0.23 26.03 4.98
CA ASP A 483 1.67 25.72 4.92
C ASP A 483 2.50 26.99 4.89
N LEU A 484 3.34 27.17 5.92
CA LEU A 484 4.26 28.30 6.09
C LEU A 484 5.29 28.42 4.96
N LYS A 485 5.55 27.34 4.23
CA LYS A 485 6.52 27.33 3.11
C LYS A 485 5.87 27.61 1.76
N MET A 486 4.56 27.40 1.62
CA MET A 486 3.87 27.41 0.34
C MET A 486 2.83 28.54 0.28
N ASN A 487 1.70 28.37 0.97
CA ASN A 487 0.51 29.21 0.76
C ASN A 487 0.14 30.09 1.97
N ASP A 488 0.91 30.05 3.06
CA ASP A 488 0.69 30.87 4.25
C ASP A 488 2.01 31.42 4.85
N THR A 489 2.89 31.88 3.97
CA THR A 489 4.23 32.38 4.33
C THR A 489 4.24 33.63 5.24
N LYS A 490 3.10 34.30 5.36
CA LYS A 490 2.94 35.54 6.15
C LYS A 490 2.18 35.35 7.46
N PHE A 491 1.82 34.12 7.83
CA PHE A 491 1.03 33.82 9.02
C PHE A 491 1.48 34.58 10.27
N PHE A 492 2.76 34.41 10.68
CA PHE A 492 3.29 35.09 11.87
C PHE A 492 3.39 36.62 11.72
N ALA A 493 3.63 37.13 10.51
CA ALA A 493 3.63 38.56 10.27
C ALA A 493 2.22 39.17 10.45
N ASN A 494 1.17 38.39 10.19
CA ASN A 494 -0.20 38.82 10.35
C ASN A 494 -0.68 38.84 11.81
N VAL A 495 0.08 38.29 12.76
CA VAL A 495 -0.21 38.35 14.21
C VAL A 495 -0.43 39.78 14.69
N ARG A 496 0.21 40.78 14.05
CA ARG A 496 -0.02 42.20 14.36
C ARG A 496 -1.49 42.63 14.31
N HIS A 497 -2.27 42.04 13.41
CA HIS A 497 -3.68 42.39 13.24
C HIS A 497 -4.55 41.94 14.41
N PHE A 498 -4.12 40.88 15.13
CA PHE A 498 -4.73 40.50 16.40
C PHE A 498 -4.46 41.55 17.48
N TYR A 499 -3.22 42.04 17.61
CA TYR A 499 -2.90 43.12 18.57
C TYR A 499 -3.67 44.40 18.29
N GLU A 500 -3.76 44.81 17.02
CA GLU A 500 -4.53 45.99 16.58
C GLU A 500 -6.03 45.88 16.91
N GLN A 501 -6.55 44.65 17.03
CA GLN A 501 -7.94 44.36 17.40
C GLN A 501 -8.13 44.04 18.89
N GLY A 502 -7.14 44.27 19.75
CA GLY A 502 -7.28 44.09 21.20
C GLY A 502 -7.18 42.64 21.68
N PHE A 503 -6.52 41.78 20.89
CA PHE A 503 -6.16 40.44 21.35
C PHE A 503 -4.76 40.42 21.98
N PHE A 504 -4.57 39.52 22.93
CA PHE A 504 -3.29 39.23 23.57
C PHE A 504 -2.83 37.82 23.21
N LEU A 505 -1.57 37.66 22.77
CA LEU A 505 -1.00 36.36 22.43
C LEU A 505 -0.62 35.61 23.71
N LEU A 506 -1.25 34.46 23.94
CA LEU A 506 -0.98 33.60 25.10
C LEU A 506 0.05 32.52 24.79
N TYR A 507 -0.03 31.93 23.62
CA TYR A 507 0.79 30.78 23.24
C TYR A 507 0.97 30.74 21.72
N GLN A 508 2.11 30.26 21.24
CA GLN A 508 2.34 30.03 19.82
C GLN A 508 3.36 28.92 19.62
N GLY A 509 3.34 28.31 18.44
CA GLY A 509 4.29 27.28 18.09
C GLY A 509 4.21 26.89 16.63
N GLN A 510 4.87 25.79 16.31
CA GLN A 510 4.83 25.15 14.99
C GLN A 510 4.58 23.65 15.13
N LEU A 511 4.08 23.04 14.05
CA LEU A 511 3.86 21.60 13.92
C LEU A 511 4.21 21.11 12.50
N LEU A 512 4.61 19.84 12.44
CA LEU A 512 4.80 19.03 11.22
C LEU A 512 4.10 17.70 11.49
N ASP A 513 2.78 17.70 11.41
CA ASP A 513 1.91 16.61 11.86
C ASP A 513 1.59 15.60 10.77
N ASP A 514 1.53 16.05 9.51
CA ASP A 514 1.34 15.20 8.33
C ASP A 514 2.68 14.77 7.68
N GLY A 515 3.81 15.09 8.33
CA GLY A 515 5.16 14.79 7.84
C GLY A 515 5.64 15.64 6.65
N VAL A 516 4.78 16.51 6.11
CA VAL A 516 5.04 17.25 4.86
C VAL A 516 4.97 18.76 5.06
N HIS A 517 3.88 19.27 5.62
CA HIS A 517 3.58 20.71 5.68
C HIS A 517 4.01 21.30 7.02
N HIS A 518 4.76 22.40 6.96
CA HIS A 518 5.16 23.12 8.17
C HIS A 518 4.09 24.14 8.53
N ARG A 519 3.44 23.97 9.67
CA ARG A 519 2.36 24.85 10.12
C ARG A 519 2.76 25.60 11.37
N GLY A 520 2.27 26.83 11.50
CA GLY A 520 2.33 27.65 12.71
C GLY A 520 0.97 27.70 13.37
N PHE A 521 0.93 27.93 14.68
CA PHE A 521 -0.32 28.19 15.37
C PHE A 521 -0.12 29.26 16.45
N CYS A 522 -1.21 29.94 16.78
CA CYS A 522 -1.28 30.97 17.83
C CYS A 522 -2.56 30.81 18.65
N VAL A 523 -2.46 31.05 19.95
CA VAL A 523 -3.58 31.13 20.89
C VAL A 523 -3.68 32.58 21.37
N PHE A 524 -4.82 33.20 21.13
CA PHE A 524 -5.10 34.58 21.52
C PHE A 524 -6.23 34.66 22.53
N LYS A 525 -6.16 35.66 23.41
CA LYS A 525 -7.26 36.05 24.28
C LYS A 525 -7.77 37.44 23.90
N ARG A 526 -9.07 37.60 23.72
CA ARG A 526 -9.71 38.91 23.54
C ARG A 526 -9.74 39.65 24.87
N LEU A 527 -9.33 40.93 24.91
CA LEU A 527 -9.21 41.69 26.16
C LEU A 527 -10.47 42.48 26.54
N ASP A 528 -11.27 42.92 25.57
CA ASP A 528 -12.31 43.94 25.73
C ASP A 528 -13.74 43.49 25.42
#